data_AF-A0AAE3ICI0-F1
#
_entry.id   AF-A0AAE3ICI0-F1
#
_cell.length_a   1.000
_cell.length_b   1.000
_cell.length_c   1.000
_cell.angle_alpha   90.00
_cell.angle_beta   90.00
_cell.angle_gamma   90.00
#
_symmetry.space_group_name_H-M   'P 1'
#
loop_
_entity.id
_entity.type
_entity.pdbx_description
1 polymer ?
#
loop_
_entity_poly.entity_id
_entity_poly.type
_entity_poly.pdbx_seq_one_letter_code
_entity_poly.pdbx_strand_id
1 'polypeptide(L)' 'MDETFLDMDTVTVEFDEETLEALDDVAFTDHRGNRDAAIRECLDRWLKSRKE' A
#
# COMPACT_ATOMS: atom_id res chain seq x y z
N MET A 1 -26.72 -0.05 4.36
CA MET A 1 -25.63 0.19 3.41
C MET A 1 -24.63 -0.90 3.68
N ASP A 2 -24.30 -1.70 2.69
CA ASP A 2 -23.64 -3.00 2.84
C ASP A 2 -22.31 -2.86 3.61
N GLU A 3 -22.32 -3.27 4.88
CA GLU A 3 -21.19 -3.26 5.82
C GLU A 3 -20.25 -4.43 5.52
N THR A 4 -19.90 -4.63 4.25
CA THR A 4 -18.69 -5.37 3.88
C THR A 4 -17.49 -4.48 4.23
N PHE A 5 -17.36 -4.12 5.51
CA PHE A 5 -16.07 -3.81 6.09
C PHE A 5 -15.29 -5.10 5.92
N LEU A 6 -14.43 -5.14 4.89
CA LEU A 6 -13.41 -6.17 4.79
C LEU A 6 -12.83 -6.35 6.19
N ASP A 7 -12.74 -7.59 6.65
CA ASP A 7 -11.99 -7.96 7.85
C ASP A 7 -10.52 -7.60 7.57
N MET A 8 -10.21 -6.31 7.69
CA MET A 8 -8.92 -5.73 7.38
C MET A 8 -8.07 -5.87 8.64
N ASP A 9 -7.32 -6.97 8.69
CA ASP A 9 -6.28 -7.10 9.69
C ASP A 9 -5.23 -6.01 9.46
N THR A 10 -4.99 -5.19 10.49
CA THR A 10 -4.01 -4.10 10.43
C THR A 10 -2.68 -4.61 10.95
N VAL A 11 -1.72 -4.81 10.06
CA VAL A 11 -0.37 -5.24 10.41
C VAL A 11 0.58 -4.06 10.35
N THR A 12 1.33 -3.82 11.43
CA THR A 12 2.44 -2.87 11.44
C THR A 12 3.72 -3.59 11.01
N VAL A 13 4.37 -3.07 9.97
CA VAL A 13 5.63 -3.59 9.45
C VAL A 13 6.68 -2.49 9.51
N GLU A 14 7.83 -2.79 10.08
CA GLU A 14 8.98 -1.89 10.11
C GLU A 14 9.79 -2.05 8.83
N PHE A 15 10.06 -0.92 8.17
CA PHE A 15 10.90 -0.85 6.98
C PHE A 15 12.06 0.11 7.22
N ASP A 16 13.15 -0.09 6.49
CA ASP A 16 14.27 0.86 6.45
C ASP A 16 13.86 2.20 5.86
N GLU A 17 14.59 3.25 6.26
CA GLU A 17 14.34 4.64 5.84
C GLU A 17 14.34 4.80 4.32
N GLU A 18 15.26 4.13 3.61
CA GLU A 18 15.32 4.13 2.14
C GLU A 18 14.02 3.59 1.51
N THR A 19 13.45 2.53 2.09
CA THR A 19 12.20 1.94 1.60
C THR A 19 11.01 2.84 1.92
N LEU A 20 11.03 3.47 3.09
CA LEU A 20 10.00 4.42 3.50
C LEU A 20 9.97 5.65 2.59
N GLU A 21 11.14 6.18 2.21
CA GLU A 21 11.28 7.32 1.31
C GLU A 21 10.82 6.99 -0.11
N ALA A 22 11.23 5.84 -0.66
CA ALA A 22 10.76 5.39 -1.97
C ALA A 22 9.24 5.19 -2.01
N LEU A 23 8.66 4.67 -0.94
CA LEU A 23 7.21 4.51 -0.81
C LEU A 23 6.49 5.86 -0.68
N ASP A 24 7.10 6.82 0.02
CA ASP A 24 6.57 8.18 0.17
C ASP A 24 6.59 8.92 -1.18
N ASP A 25 7.66 8.79 -1.97
CA ASP A 25 7.74 9.35 -3.32
C ASP A 25 6.64 8.82 -4.25
N VAL A 26 6.37 7.51 -4.21
CA VAL A 26 5.26 6.88 -4.94
C VAL A 26 3.91 7.40 -4.43
N ALA A 27 3.74 7.55 -3.12
CA ALA A 27 2.53 8.08 -2.54
C ALA A 27 2.28 9.54 -2.95
N PHE A 28 3.32 10.36 -2.96
CA PHE A 28 3.25 11.75 -3.38
C PHE A 28 2.97 11.89 -4.87
N THR A 29 3.61 11.09 -5.70
CA THR A 29 3.53 11.17 -7.15
C THR A 29 2.17 10.72 -7.68
N ASP A 30 1.68 9.56 -7.22
CA ASP A 30 0.51 8.92 -7.82
C ASP A 30 -0.77 9.09 -6.97
N HIS A 31 -0.62 9.22 -5.64
CA HIS A 31 -1.74 9.15 -4.69
C HIS A 31 -1.96 10.45 -3.90
N ARG A 32 -1.40 11.58 -4.35
CA ARG A 32 -1.45 12.90 -3.66
C ARG A 32 -0.98 12.87 -2.20
N GLY A 33 0.03 12.08 -1.90
CA GLY A 33 0.58 11.92 -0.55
C GLY A 33 -0.20 10.93 0.32
N ASN A 34 -1.16 10.18 -0.25
CA ASN A 34 -1.85 9.13 0.50
C ASN A 34 -1.02 7.84 0.50
N ARG A 35 -0.20 7.68 1.54
CA ARG A 35 0.64 6.50 1.73
C ARG A 35 -0.12 5.19 1.75
N ASP A 36 -1.32 5.18 2.32
CA ASP A 36 -2.15 3.98 2.44
C ASP A 36 -2.62 3.49 1.05
N ALA A 37 -2.93 4.43 0.15
CA ALA A 37 -3.28 4.12 -1.24
C ALA A 37 -2.08 3.59 -2.03
N ALA A 38 -0.90 4.20 -1.85
CA ALA A 38 0.34 3.74 -2.47
C ALA A 38 0.74 2.33 -2.01
N ILE A 39 0.64 2.05 -0.70
CA ILE A 39 0.91 0.71 -0.16
C ILE A 39 -0.05 -0.31 -0.76
N ARG A 40 -1.36 0.00 -0.81
CA ARG A 40 -2.35 -0.90 -1.41
C ARG A 40 -2.08 -1.16 -2.89
N GLU A 41 -1.69 -0.14 -3.65
CA GLU A 41 -1.36 -0.31 -5.07
C GLU A 41 -0.08 -1.13 -5.27
N CYS A 42 0.98 -0.85 -4.51
CA CYS A 42 2.20 -1.65 -4.51
C CYS A 42 1.92 -3.12 -4.18
N LEU A 43 1.09 -3.36 -3.15
CA LEU A 43 0.69 -4.70 -2.75
C LEU A 43 -0.15 -5.40 -3.83
N ASP A 44 -1.13 -4.71 -4.41
CA ASP A 44 -1.98 -5.23 -5.49
C ASP A 44 -1.14 -5.59 -6.73
N ARG A 45 -0.21 -4.72 -7.13
CA ARG A 45 0.71 -4.97 -8.24
C ARG A 45 1.58 -6.19 -7.99
N TRP A 46 2.11 -6.34 -6.77
CA TRP A 46 2.90 -7.50 -6.38
C TRP A 46 2.08 -8.80 -6.38
N LEU A 47 0.85 -8.76 -5.84
CA LEU A 47 -0.07 -9.90 -5.83
C LEU A 47 -0.45 -10.35 -7.24
N LYS A 48 -0.70 -9.40 -8.15
CA LYS A 48 -0.99 -9.69 -9.57
C LYS A 48 0.19 -10.34 -10.27
N SER A 49 1.40 -9.80 -10.07
CA SER A 49 2.65 -10.36 -10.63
C SER A 49 2.90 -11.80 -10.19
N ARG A 50 2.51 -12.16 -8.95
CA ARG A 50 2.68 -13.51 -8.41
C ARG A 50 1.60 -14.51 -8.84
N LYS A 51 0.50 -14.03 -9.44
CA LYS A 51 -0.62 -14.86 -9.90
C LYS A 51 -0.47 -15.32 -11.35
N GLU A 52 0.60 -14.91 -12.03
CA GLU A 52 1.00 -15.36 -13.37
C GLU A 52 1.95 -16.56 -13.34
#